data_AF-A0A2M7PIF6-F1
#
_entry.id   AF-A0A2M7PIF6-F1
#
_cell.length_a   1.000
_cell.length_b   1.000
_cell.length_c   1.000
_cell.angle_alpha   90.00
_cell.angle_beta   90.00
_cell.angle_gamma   90.00
#
_symmetry.space_group_name_H-M   'P 1'
#
loop_
_entity.id
_entity.type
_entity.pdbx_description
1 polymer ?
#
loop_
_entity_poly.entity_id
_entity_poly.type
_entity_poly.pdbx_seq_one_letter_code
_entity_poly.pdbx_strand_id
1 'polypeptide(L)'
;MSKNISKSKKVFLISGIILAFILVLVLFANIIVSRIAEKKVRDMLVSQPDMGYEISFKKLKVNLFAMSVTIEDIRLMPDSVLMKHYKSHSSTQKTLYKAEIPILKL
;
A
#
# COMPACT_ATOMS: atom_id res chain seq x y z
N MET A 1 -17.99 49.77 -11.11
CA MET A 1 -19.37 49.39 -10.68
C MET A 1 -19.27 48.16 -9.78
N SER A 2 -19.20 48.35 -8.46
CA SER A 2 -18.99 47.26 -7.49
C SER A 2 -20.28 46.44 -7.35
N LYS A 3 -20.25 45.19 -7.82
CA LYS A 3 -21.42 44.30 -7.80
C LYS A 3 -21.67 43.89 -6.34
N ASN A 4 -22.66 44.49 -5.69
CA ASN A 4 -23.03 44.17 -4.31
C ASN A 4 -23.66 42.77 -4.27
N ILE A 5 -22.82 41.75 -4.06
CA ILE A 5 -23.24 40.36 -3.95
C ILE A 5 -24.06 40.23 -2.66
N SER A 6 -25.33 39.80 -2.78
CA SER A 6 -26.21 39.59 -1.62
C SER A 6 -25.58 38.60 -0.63
N LYS A 7 -25.83 38.77 0.68
CA LYS A 7 -25.24 37.94 1.74
C LYS A 7 -25.39 36.43 1.47
N SER A 8 -26.54 36.01 0.93
CA SER A 8 -26.80 34.63 0.51
C SER A 8 -25.88 34.14 -0.61
N LYS A 9 -25.63 34.95 -1.64
CA LYS A 9 -24.70 34.59 -2.74
C LYS A 9 -23.25 34.50 -2.25
N LYS A 10 -22.84 35.32 -1.28
CA LYS A 10 -21.50 35.21 -0.65
C LYS A 10 -21.36 33.91 0.13
N VAL A 11 -22.36 33.54 0.93
CA VAL A 11 -22.34 32.28 1.71
C VAL A 11 -22.30 31.07 0.78
N PHE A 12 -23.09 31.07 -0.30
CA PHE A 12 -23.08 29.99 -1.30
C PHE A 12 -21.72 29.85 -2.00
N LEU A 13 -21.09 30.97 -2.35
CA LEU A 13 -19.77 30.97 -2.98
C LEU A 13 -18.69 30.43 -2.03
N ILE A 14 -18.72 30.85 -0.75
CA ILE A 14 -17.80 30.36 0.28
C ILE A 14 -18.00 28.86 0.54
N SER A 15 -19.25 28.38 0.65
CA SER A 15 -19.51 26.96 0.87
C SER A 15 -19.04 26.10 -0.30
N GLY A 16 -19.19 26.59 -1.54
CA GLY A 16 -18.69 25.92 -2.73
C GLY A 16 -17.16 25.79 -2.71
N ILE A 17 -16.45 26.84 -2.32
CA ILE A 17 -14.98 26.83 -2.20
C ILE A 17 -14.54 25.85 -1.11
N ILE A 18 -15.20 25.85 0.05
CA ILE A 18 -14.90 24.93 1.16
C ILE A 18 -15.10 23.48 0.71
N LEU A 19 -16.21 23.19 0.03
CA LEU A 19 -16.49 21.83 -0.46
C LEU A 19 -15.45 21.38 -1.48
N ALA A 20 -15.09 22.24 -2.43
CA ALA A 20 -14.04 21.95 -3.40
C ALA A 20 -12.69 21.70 -2.72
N PHE A 21 -12.35 22.50 -1.70
CA PHE A 21 -11.12 22.34 -0.93
C PHE A 21 -11.08 21.00 -0.18
N ILE A 22 -12.17 20.59 0.47
CA ILE A 22 -12.28 19.28 1.12
C ILE A 22 -12.07 18.16 0.11
N LEU A 23 -12.70 18.26 -1.06
CA LEU A 23 -12.59 17.25 -2.12
C LEU A 23 -11.15 17.08 -2.60
N VAL A 24 -10.44 18.20 -2.79
CA VAL A 24 -9.01 18.21 -3.11
C VAL A 24 -8.19 17.55 -2.00
N LEU A 25 -8.44 17.89 -0.73
CA LEU A 25 -7.73 17.28 0.41
C LEU A 25 -7.92 15.76 0.47
N VAL A 26 -9.13 15.26 0.23
CA VAL A 26 -9.40 13.81 0.23
C VAL A 26 -8.64 13.11 -0.89
N LEU A 27 -8.56 13.72 -2.09
CA LEU A 27 -7.78 13.19 -3.20
C LEU A 27 -6.28 13.11 -2.86
N PHE A 28 -5.73 14.16 -2.25
CA PHE A 28 -4.33 14.16 -1.80
C PHE A 28 -4.08 13.13 -0.69
N ALA A 29 -4.99 13.02 0.28
CA ALA A 29 -4.91 12.05 1.36
C ALA A 29 -4.84 10.62 0.81
N ASN A 30 -5.63 10.29 -0.21
CA ASN A 30 -5.64 8.97 -0.84
C ASN A 30 -4.25 8.59 -1.41
N ILE A 31 -3.55 9.54 -2.03
CA ILE A 31 -2.20 9.34 -2.57
C ILE A 31 -1.17 9.20 -1.44
N ILE A 32 -1.25 10.07 -0.43
CA ILE A 32 -0.29 10.09 0.68
C ILE A 32 -0.40 8.80 1.51
N VAL A 33 -1.62 8.37 1.82
CA VAL A 33 -1.86 7.15 2.60
C VAL A 33 -1.31 5.93 1.89
N SER A 34 -1.49 5.80 0.57
CA SER A 34 -0.90 4.69 -0.20
C SER A 34 0.62 4.62 -0.03
N ARG A 35 1.32 5.77 -0.12
CA ARG A 35 2.78 5.82 0.03
C ARG A 35 3.23 5.47 1.45
N ILE A 36 2.53 5.98 2.47
CA ILE A 36 2.85 5.71 3.87
C ILE A 36 2.61 4.22 4.19
N ALA A 37 1.49 3.67 3.74
CA ALA A 37 1.15 2.27 3.94
C ALA A 37 2.17 1.35 3.26
N GLU A 38 2.55 1.65 2.01
CA GLU A 38 3.57 0.88 1.30
C GLU A 38 4.90 0.89 2.07
N LYS A 39 5.38 2.06 2.48
CA LYS A 39 6.62 2.17 3.26
C LYS A 39 6.54 1.36 4.55
N LYS A 40 5.44 1.51 5.30
CA LYS A 40 5.28 0.85 6.60
C LYS A 40 5.22 -0.67 6.48
N VAL A 41 4.55 -1.20 5.45
CA VAL A 41 4.52 -2.65 5.20
C VAL A 41 5.91 -3.15 4.77
N ARG A 42 6.63 -2.41 3.92
CA ARG A 42 8.02 -2.78 3.58
C ARG A 42 8.93 -2.81 4.81
N ASP A 43 8.85 -1.80 5.67
CA ASP A 43 9.64 -1.72 6.89
C ASP A 43 9.34 -2.91 7.83
N MET A 44 8.07 -3.31 7.95
CA MET A 44 7.66 -4.47 8.73
C MET A 44 8.21 -5.79 8.16
N LEU A 45 8.20 -5.97 6.85
CA LEU A 45 8.73 -7.19 6.20
C LEU A 45 10.24 -7.31 6.36
N VAL A 46 10.97 -6.19 6.27
CA VAL A 46 12.43 -6.17 6.50
C VAL A 46 12.77 -6.46 7.96
N SER A 47 11.94 -6.04 8.91
CA SER A 47 12.18 -6.27 10.35
C SER A 47 11.93 -7.71 10.83
N GLN A 48 11.50 -8.63 9.97
CA GLN A 48 11.26 -10.04 10.30
C GLN A 48 12.24 -11.00 9.58
N PRO A 49 13.55 -10.96 9.89
CA PRO A 49 14.57 -11.72 9.16
C PRO A 49 14.55 -13.24 9.41
N ASP A 50 13.90 -13.73 10.46
CA ASP A 50 14.09 -15.11 10.95
C ASP A 50 13.11 -16.16 10.39
N MET A 51 12.38 -15.87 9.31
CA MET A 51 11.37 -16.79 8.77
C MET A 51 11.90 -17.82 7.76
N GLY A 52 13.19 -17.75 7.36
CA GLY A 52 13.74 -18.65 6.34
C GLY A 52 13.21 -18.40 4.92
N TYR A 53 12.27 -17.47 4.78
CA TYR A 53 11.58 -17.09 3.57
C TYR A 53 11.54 -15.57 3.47
N GLU A 54 11.95 -15.07 2.32
CA GLU A 54 11.84 -13.68 1.94
C GLU A 54 10.45 -13.42 1.36
N ILE A 55 9.72 -12.49 1.97
CA ILE A 55 8.43 -12.01 1.49
C ILE A 55 8.66 -10.63 0.87
N SER A 56 8.32 -10.50 -0.41
CA SER A 56 8.40 -9.22 -1.12
C SER A 56 7.12 -8.95 -1.89
N PHE A 57 6.88 -7.69 -2.22
CA PHE A 57 5.77 -7.28 -3.07
C PHE A 57 6.18 -6.10 -3.94
N LYS A 58 5.59 -5.98 -5.12
CA LYS A 58 5.94 -4.91 -6.06
C LYS A 58 5.28 -3.59 -5.70
N LYS A 59 3.99 -3.61 -5.35
CA LYS A 59 3.24 -2.38 -5.09
C LYS A 59 2.13 -2.61 -4.06
N LEU A 60 1.87 -1.60 -3.25
CA LEU A 60 0.71 -1.52 -2.37
C LEU A 60 -0.08 -0.27 -2.69
N LYS A 61 -1.39 -0.42 -2.87
CA LYS A 61 -2.34 0.66 -3.12
C LYS A 61 -3.39 0.66 -2.03
N VAL A 62 -3.66 1.82 -1.47
CA VAL A 62 -4.80 2.04 -0.58
C VAL A 62 -5.79 2.91 -1.32
N ASN A 63 -7.05 2.49 -1.36
CA ASN A 63 -8.14 3.31 -1.86
C ASN A 63 -9.05 3.68 -0.70
N LEU A 64 -8.95 4.93 -0.23
CA LEU A 64 -9.77 5.43 0.88
C LEU A 64 -11.26 5.49 0.53
N PHE A 65 -11.63 5.73 -0.72
CA PHE A 65 -13.03 5.78 -1.14
C PHE A 65 -13.69 4.40 -1.11
N ALA A 66 -12.96 3.38 -1.54
CA ALA A 66 -13.44 1.99 -1.52
C ALA A 66 -13.09 1.26 -0.22
N MET A 67 -12.40 1.92 0.72
CA MET A 67 -11.83 1.34 1.94
C MET A 67 -11.08 0.03 1.68
N SER A 68 -10.39 -0.07 0.54
CA SER A 68 -9.77 -1.32 0.07
C SER A 68 -8.26 -1.19 -0.01
N VAL A 69 -7.55 -2.29 0.25
CA VAL A 69 -6.10 -2.40 0.06
C VAL A 69 -5.82 -3.40 -1.06
N THR A 70 -4.90 -3.06 -1.95
CA THR A 70 -4.47 -3.95 -3.04
C THR A 70 -2.96 -4.08 -3.01
N ILE A 71 -2.48 -5.31 -2.92
CA ILE A 71 -1.06 -5.66 -2.97
C ILE A 71 -0.82 -6.42 -4.26
N GLU A 72 0.12 -5.93 -5.07
CA GLU A 72 0.45 -6.49 -6.38
C GLU A 72 1.78 -7.23 -6.33
N ASP A 73 1.82 -8.38 -7.02
CA ASP A 73 2.97 -9.26 -7.20
C ASP A 73 3.65 -9.63 -5.87
N ILE A 74 2.92 -10.26 -4.97
CA ILE A 74 3.49 -10.82 -3.74
C ILE A 74 4.32 -12.04 -4.12
N ARG A 75 5.56 -12.11 -3.62
CA ARG A 75 6.48 -13.21 -3.85
C ARG A 75 6.99 -13.72 -2.52
N LEU A 76 6.94 -15.04 -2.36
CA LEU A 76 7.50 -15.76 -1.23
C LEU A 76 8.60 -16.67 -1.77
N MET A 77 9.84 -16.42 -1.38
CA MET A 77 11.02 -17.14 -1.85
C MET A 77 11.86 -17.63 -0.68
N PRO A 78 12.48 -18.82 -0.74
CA PRO A 78 13.41 -19.25 0.30
C PRO A 78 14.57 -18.26 0.41
N ASP A 79 14.96 -17.92 1.64
CA ASP A 79 16.10 -17.04 1.84
C ASP A 79 17.43 -17.76 1.54
N SER A 80 18.51 -16.98 1.47
CA SER A 80 19.83 -17.53 1.15
C SER A 80 20.37 -18.49 2.22
N VAL A 81 19.92 -18.40 3.47
CA VAL A 81 20.38 -19.23 4.59
C VAL A 81 19.74 -20.61 4.53
N LEU A 82 18.42 -20.65 4.35
CA LEU A 82 17.62 -21.85 4.16
C LEU A 82 18.05 -22.56 2.88
N MET A 83 18.28 -21.81 1.80
CA MET A 83 18.78 -22.37 0.54
C MET A 83 20.20 -22.95 0.66
N LYS A 84 21.07 -22.39 1.52
CA LYS A 84 22.40 -22.96 1.85
C LYS A 84 22.31 -24.20 2.75
N HIS A 85 21.47 -24.16 3.77
CA HIS A 85 21.24 -25.30 4.69
C HIS A 85 20.76 -26.54 3.93
N TYR A 86 19.86 -26.36 2.97
CA TYR A 86 19.35 -27.47 2.16
C TYR A 86 20.38 -28.02 1.16
N LYS A 87 21.27 -27.18 0.62
CA LYS A 87 22.35 -27.63 -0.26
C LYS A 87 23.42 -28.46 0.46
N SER A 88 23.63 -28.26 1.76
CA SER A 88 24.68 -28.96 2.52
C SER A 88 24.24 -30.25 3.23
N HIS A 89 22.94 -30.49 3.43
CA HIS A 89 22.39 -31.61 4.23
C HIS A 89 21.60 -32.65 3.39
N SER A 90 21.90 -32.78 2.10
CA SER A 90 21.10 -33.54 1.14
C SER A 90 21.21 -35.08 1.27
N SER A 91 20.72 -35.67 2.37
CA SER A 91 20.30 -37.08 2.39
C SER A 91 18.77 -37.26 2.41
N THR A 92 18.01 -36.20 2.73
CA THR A 92 16.54 -36.17 2.66
C THR A 92 16.08 -35.02 1.79
N GLN A 93 15.54 -35.33 0.61
CA GLN A 93 14.91 -34.36 -0.30
C GLN A 93 13.69 -33.73 0.38
N LYS A 94 13.81 -32.53 0.95
CA LYS A 94 12.63 -31.66 1.16
C LYS A 94 12.59 -30.63 0.04
N THR A 95 11.45 -30.53 -0.62
CA THR A 95 11.20 -29.57 -1.69
C THR A 95 11.03 -28.17 -1.11
N LEU A 96 11.78 -27.20 -1.64
CA LEU A 96 11.55 -25.78 -1.37
C LEU A 96 10.44 -25.26 -2.29
N TYR A 97 9.51 -24.49 -1.72
CA TYR A 97 8.40 -23.93 -2.48
C TYR A 97 8.62 -22.44 -2.74
N LYS A 98 8.24 -22.01 -3.94
CA LYS A 98 8.10 -20.60 -4.28
C LYS A 98 6.62 -20.33 -4.49
N ALA A 99 6.12 -19.24 -3.91
CA ALA A 99 4.75 -18.80 -4.14
C ALA A 99 4.75 -17.39 -4.75
N GLU A 100 3.89 -17.18 -5.73
CA GLU A 100 3.62 -15.87 -6.32
C GLU A 100 2.11 -15.65 -6.32
N ILE A 101 1.68 -14.53 -5.76
CA ILE A 101 0.28 -14.10 -5.75
C ILE A 101 0.23 -12.80 -6.56
N PRO A 102 -0.38 -12.82 -7.76
CA PRO A 102 -0.34 -11.67 -8.66
C PRO A 102 -1.07 -10.46 -8.07
N ILE A 103 -2.21 -10.67 -7.43
CA ILE A 103 -2.98 -9.62 -6.78
C ILE A 103 -3.63 -10.18 -5.52
N LEU A 104 -3.46 -9.48 -4.41
CA LEU A 104 -4.23 -9.67 -3.19
C LEU A 104 -5.04 -8.40 -2.92
N LYS A 105 -6.36 -8.53 -2.87
CA LYS A 105 -7.28 -7.43 -2.55
C LYS A 105 -7.97 -7.73 -1.23
N LEU A 106 -7.92 -6.76 -0.32
CA LEU A 106 -8.50 -6.77 1.02
C LEU A 106 -9.53 -5.65 1.13
#